data_AF-A0A2N2SH56-F1
#
_entry.id   AF-A0A2N2SH56-F1
#
_cell.length_a   1.000
_cell.length_b   1.000
_cell.length_c   1.000
_cell.angle_alpha   90.00
_cell.angle_beta   90.00
_cell.angle_gamma   90.00
#
_symmetry.space_group_name_H-M   'P 1'
#
loop_
_entity.id
_entity.type
_entity.pdbx_description
1 polymer ?
#
loop_
_entity_poly.entity_id
_entity_poly.type
_entity_poly.pdbx_seq_one_letter_code
_entity_poly.pdbx_strand_id
1 'polypeptide(L)'
;MKCPFCGADDTQVIDSRVNEEGNSIRRRRRCANCDKRFTTYETAELHLPQVVKQNGSREEFSRDKLRLSFTRALHKRPVPTEYVDRAIEHIVQKILGQGEREIMARSLGEIVMQELRLMDKVAYIRFASVYRSFQDVDDFHDVIRDLDKREQENHKEAPQRRSTDKAKAD
;
A
#
# COMPACT_ATOMS: atom_id res chain seq x y z
N MET A 1 -23.04 21.59 -11.28
CA MET A 1 -21.97 22.28 -10.53
C MET A 1 -22.16 23.78 -10.74
N LYS A 2 -22.21 24.61 -9.70
CA LYS A 2 -22.54 26.04 -9.81
C LYS A 2 -21.46 26.82 -10.56
N CYS A 3 -21.87 27.83 -11.34
CA CYS A 3 -20.96 28.74 -12.01
C CYS A 3 -20.24 29.63 -10.99
N PRO A 4 -18.90 29.63 -10.93
CA PRO A 4 -18.15 30.43 -9.96
C PRO A 4 -18.24 31.95 -10.21
N PHE A 5 -18.76 32.36 -11.37
CA PHE A 5 -18.83 33.77 -11.76
C PHE A 5 -20.21 34.42 -11.56
N CYS A 6 -21.29 33.63 -11.64
CA CYS A 6 -22.66 34.16 -11.55
C CYS A 6 -23.60 33.30 -10.68
N GLY A 7 -23.12 32.21 -10.10
CA GLY A 7 -23.89 31.36 -9.18
C GLY A 7 -24.93 30.43 -9.82
N ALA A 8 -25.20 30.54 -11.13
CA ALA A 8 -26.17 29.72 -11.83
C ALA A 8 -25.81 28.21 -11.81
N ASP A 9 -26.82 27.35 -11.70
CA ASP A 9 -26.65 25.89 -11.63
C ASP A 9 -26.38 25.24 -12.99
N ASP A 10 -26.76 25.92 -14.08
CA ASP A 10 -26.65 25.41 -15.45
C ASP A 10 -25.23 25.62 -16.03
N THR A 11 -24.40 24.59 -15.86
CA THR A 11 -23.06 24.52 -16.45
C THR A 11 -22.82 23.18 -17.15
N GLN A 12 -22.41 23.26 -18.41
CA GLN A 12 -22.20 22.10 -19.29
C GLN A 12 -20.73 21.78 -19.45
N VAL A 13 -20.38 20.49 -19.47
CA VAL A 13 -19.03 20.00 -19.76
C VAL A 13 -18.82 20.03 -21.28
N ILE A 14 -17.75 20.68 -21.74
CA ILE A 14 -17.43 20.83 -23.17
C ILE A 14 -16.15 20.11 -23.61
N ASP A 15 -15.25 19.79 -22.69
CA ASP A 15 -14.01 19.03 -22.95
C ASP A 15 -13.64 18.28 -21.67
N SER A 16 -13.24 17.02 -21.79
CA SER A 16 -12.84 16.15 -20.68
C SER A 16 -11.55 15.42 -21.06
N ARG A 17 -10.53 15.53 -20.22
CA ARG A 17 -9.22 14.91 -20.43
C ARG A 17 -8.72 14.26 -19.15
N VAL A 18 -8.09 13.09 -19.27
CA VAL A 18 -7.35 12.47 -18.17
C VAL A 18 -6.04 13.22 -18.00
N ASN A 19 -5.66 13.51 -16.75
CA ASN A 19 -4.39 14.17 -16.44
C ASN A 19 -3.20 13.23 -16.67
N GLU A 20 -1.99 13.76 -16.84
CA GLU A 20 -0.78 12.97 -17.17
C GLU A 20 -0.46 11.89 -16.12
N GLU A 21 -0.77 12.16 -14.86
CA GLU A 21 -0.61 11.21 -13.74
C GLU A 21 -1.76 10.18 -13.63
N GLY A 22 -2.79 10.27 -14.46
CA GLY A 22 -3.93 9.33 -14.48
C GLY A 22 -4.88 9.40 -13.28
N ASN A 23 -4.55 10.18 -12.25
CA ASN A 23 -5.26 10.25 -10.98
C ASN A 23 -6.45 11.24 -10.96
N SER A 24 -6.62 12.03 -12.02
CA SER A 24 -7.62 13.10 -12.08
C SER A 24 -8.14 13.32 -13.49
N ILE A 25 -9.39 13.77 -13.58
CA ILE A 25 -10.05 14.16 -14.82
C ILE A 25 -10.22 15.67 -14.82
N ARG A 26 -9.59 16.34 -15.79
CA ARG A 26 -9.78 17.76 -16.04
C ARG A 26 -10.99 17.95 -16.93
N ARG A 27 -11.99 18.72 -16.47
CA ARG A 27 -13.18 19.07 -17.24
C ARG A 27 -13.25 20.57 -17.49
N ARG A 28 -13.42 20.96 -18.75
CA ARG A 28 -13.75 22.34 -19.11
C ARG A 28 -15.26 22.48 -19.13
N ARG A 29 -15.79 23.47 -18.40
CA ARG A 29 -17.22 23.77 -18.31
C ARG A 29 -17.53 25.14 -18.90
N ARG A 30 -18.72 25.29 -19.49
CA ARG A 30 -19.31 26.56 -19.93
C ARG A 30 -20.61 26.80 -19.16
N CYS A 31 -20.81 28.02 -18.67
CA CYS A 31 -22.08 28.42 -18.07
C CYS A 31 -23.06 28.88 -19.17
N ALA A 32 -24.29 28.40 -19.15
CA ALA A 32 -25.33 28.81 -20.11
C ALA A 32 -25.84 30.25 -19.87
N ASN A 33 -25.72 30.77 -18.64
CA ASN A 33 -26.26 32.08 -18.26
C ASN A 33 -25.30 33.25 -18.55
N CYS A 34 -23.98 33.07 -18.38
CA CYS A 34 -22.99 34.15 -18.53
C CYS A 34 -21.89 33.83 -19.55
N ASP A 35 -21.99 32.69 -20.25
CA ASP A 35 -21.04 32.19 -21.26
C ASP A 35 -19.58 32.00 -20.83
N LYS A 36 -19.24 32.32 -19.58
CA LYS A 36 -17.90 32.13 -19.03
C LYS A 36 -17.54 30.65 -18.96
N ARG A 37 -16.26 30.38 -19.23
CA ARG A 37 -15.68 29.04 -19.19
C ARG A 37 -14.72 28.90 -18.02
N PHE A 38 -14.79 27.77 -17.33
CA PHE A 38 -13.92 27.44 -16.21
C PHE A 38 -13.52 25.97 -16.25
N THR A 39 -12.49 25.62 -15.49
CA THR A 39 -11.95 24.26 -15.44
C THR A 39 -12.19 23.69 -14.05
N THR A 40 -12.60 22.43 -14.00
CA THR A 40 -12.78 21.67 -12.76
C THR A 40 -11.92 20.42 -12.83
N TYR A 41 -11.41 19.99 -11.69
CA TYR A 41 -10.67 18.74 -11.57
C TYR A 41 -11.51 17.78 -10.73
N GLU A 42 -11.73 16.58 -11.26
CA GLU A 42 -12.36 15.47 -10.54
C GLU A 42 -11.26 14.50 -10.15
N THR A 43 -11.15 14.19 -8.87
CA THR A 43 -10.18 13.25 -8.32
C THR A 43 -10.96 12.19 -7.54
N ALA A 44 -10.52 10.93 -7.61
CA ALA A 44 -11.10 9.87 -6.79
C ALA A 44 -10.86 10.17 -5.31
N GLU A 45 -11.94 10.26 -4.53
CA GLU A 45 -11.86 10.41 -3.09
C GLU A 45 -11.79 9.02 -2.44
N LEU A 46 -10.57 8.57 -2.17
CA LEU A 46 -10.32 7.27 -1.55
C LEU A 46 -10.18 7.43 -0.04
N HIS A 47 -10.98 6.68 0.70
CA HIS A 47 -10.92 6.63 2.16
C HIS A 47 -10.22 5.35 2.60
N LEU A 48 -9.29 5.46 3.55
CA LEU A 48 -8.68 4.29 4.17
C LEU A 48 -9.68 3.63 5.12
N PRO A 49 -9.68 2.28 5.21
CA PRO A 49 -10.59 1.57 6.11
C PRO A 49 -10.28 1.86 7.57
N GLN A 50 -11.30 1.71 8.42
CA GLN A 50 -11.08 1.66 9.85
C GLN A 50 -10.37 0.36 10.24
N VAL A 51 -9.49 0.43 11.23
CA VAL A 51 -8.78 -0.72 11.77
C VAL A 51 -9.59 -1.30 12.94
N VAL A 52 -10.04 -2.54 12.80
CA VAL A 52 -10.76 -3.30 13.84
C VAL A 52 -9.74 -4.06 14.69
N LYS A 53 -9.61 -3.69 15.97
CA LYS A 53 -8.70 -4.34 16.93
C LYS A 53 -9.22 -5.71 17.36
N GLN A 54 -8.36 -6.50 18.01
CA GLN A 54 -8.73 -7.85 18.50
C GLN A 54 -9.89 -7.84 19.52
N ASN A 55 -10.01 -6.77 20.32
CA ASN A 55 -11.12 -6.58 21.24
C ASN A 55 -12.40 -6.03 20.56
N GLY A 56 -12.42 -5.91 19.24
CA GLY A 56 -13.53 -5.38 18.45
C GLY A 56 -13.63 -3.86 18.39
N SER A 57 -12.73 -3.12 19.05
CA SER A 57 -12.72 -1.66 18.96
C SER A 57 -12.30 -1.20 17.56
N ARG A 58 -12.87 -0.10 17.09
CA ARG A 58 -12.54 0.51 15.79
C ARG A 58 -11.70 1.76 16.02
N GLU A 59 -10.65 1.89 15.22
CA GLU A 59 -9.81 3.09 15.18
C GLU A 59 -9.60 3.52 13.74
N GLU A 60 -9.42 4.82 13.52
CA GLU A 60 -9.00 5.32 12.22
C GLU A 60 -7.60 4.80 11.86
N PHE A 61 -7.41 4.45 10.58
CA PHE A 61 -6.09 4.08 10.09
C PHE A 61 -5.15 5.28 10.20
N SER A 62 -3.98 5.06 10.82
CA SER A 62 -2.95 6.09 10.97
C SER A 62 -1.64 5.62 10.37
N ARG A 63 -1.16 6.37 9.38
CA ARG A 63 0.17 6.18 8.78
C ARG A 63 1.28 6.29 9.83
N ASP A 64 1.13 7.19 10.81
CA ASP A 64 2.11 7.37 11.88
C ASP A 64 2.18 6.16 12.82
N LYS A 65 1.03 5.58 13.17
CA LYS A 65 1.00 4.31 13.95
C LYS A 65 1.69 3.18 13.18
N LEU A 66 1.43 3.08 11.87
CA LEU A 66 2.07 2.09 11.01
C LEU A 66 3.59 2.31 10.96
N ARG A 67 4.04 3.54 10.76
CA ARG A 67 5.47 3.89 10.73
C ARG A 67 6.17 3.61 12.06
N LEU A 68 5.54 3.97 13.18
CA LEU A 68 6.06 3.67 14.51
C LEU A 68 6.24 2.15 14.72
N SER A 69 5.30 1.36 14.19
CA SER A 69 5.38 -0.10 14.17
C SER A 69 6.65 -0.60 13.46
N PHE A 70 6.91 -0.10 12.25
CA PHE A 70 8.14 -0.39 11.50
C PHE A 70 9.40 0.03 12.25
N THR A 71 9.44 1.25 12.79
CA THR A 71 10.59 1.77 13.53
C THR A 71 10.93 0.90 14.74
N ARG A 72 9.92 0.42 15.47
CA ARG A 72 10.12 -0.52 16.59
C ARG A 72 10.67 -1.86 16.11
N ALA A 73 10.10 -2.42 15.04
CA ALA A 73 10.57 -3.67 14.45
C ALA A 73 12.02 -3.57 13.93
N LEU A 74 12.37 -2.44 13.33
CA LEU A 74 13.68 -2.19 12.69
C LEU A 74 14.72 -1.54 13.63
N HIS A 75 14.43 -1.39 14.92
CA HIS A 75 15.36 -0.78 15.86
C HIS A 75 16.74 -1.45 15.82
N LYS A 76 17.79 -0.62 15.65
CA LYS A 76 19.21 -1.02 15.46
C LYS A 76 19.46 -1.95 14.26
N ARG A 77 18.63 -1.90 13.23
CA ARG A 77 18.84 -2.61 11.95
C ARG A 77 19.31 -1.63 10.88
N PRO A 78 20.27 -2.01 10.01
CA PRO A 78 20.77 -1.14 8.95
C PRO A 78 19.83 -1.15 7.73
N VAL A 79 18.58 -0.69 7.91
CA VAL A 79 17.59 -0.57 6.84
C VAL A 79 17.38 0.91 6.51
N PRO A 80 17.59 1.34 5.26
CA PRO A 80 17.37 2.73 4.88
C PRO A 80 15.89 3.12 5.01
N THR A 81 15.62 4.35 5.43
CA THR A 81 14.27 4.89 5.66
C THR A 81 13.40 4.82 4.41
N GLU A 82 13.97 4.98 3.23
CA GLU A 82 13.29 4.90 1.93
C GLU A 82 12.63 3.54 1.67
N TYR A 83 13.13 2.44 2.26
CA TYR A 83 12.49 1.13 2.14
C TYR A 83 11.24 1.06 3.00
N VAL A 84 11.27 1.64 4.20
CA VAL A 84 10.11 1.74 5.09
C VAL A 84 9.01 2.58 4.45
N ASP A 85 9.40 3.67 3.79
CA ASP A 85 8.46 4.59 3.15
C ASP A 85 7.75 3.92 1.98
N ARG A 86 8.50 3.20 1.15
CA ARG A 86 7.95 2.38 0.07
C ARG A 86 7.04 1.27 0.58
N ALA A 87 7.42 0.59 1.67
CA ALA A 87 6.59 -0.45 2.27
C ALA A 87 5.27 0.10 2.82
N ILE A 88 5.29 1.26 3.47
CA ILE A 88 4.08 1.93 3.97
C ILE A 88 3.17 2.30 2.80
N GLU A 89 3.71 2.87 1.73
CA GLU A 89 2.92 3.22 0.54
C GLU A 89 2.33 1.96 -0.10
N HIS A 90 3.11 0.89 -0.23
CA HIS A 90 2.62 -0.37 -0.77
C HIS A 90 1.50 -0.98 0.08
N ILE A 91 1.63 -0.95 1.42
CA ILE A 91 0.57 -1.37 2.35
C ILE A 91 -0.69 -0.53 2.12
N VAL A 92 -0.56 0.79 2.04
CA VAL A 92 -1.68 1.71 1.83
C VAL A 92 -2.39 1.41 0.52
N GLN A 93 -1.64 1.27 -0.58
CA GLN A 93 -2.22 0.94 -1.89
C GLN A 93 -2.92 -0.43 -1.88
N LYS A 94 -2.32 -1.43 -1.23
CA LYS A 94 -2.91 -2.76 -1.10
C LYS A 94 -4.24 -2.71 -0.34
N ILE A 95 -4.30 -1.96 0.75
CA ILE A 95 -5.50 -1.78 1.55
C ILE A 95 -6.58 -1.03 0.77
N LEU A 96 -6.22 0.07 0.09
CA LEU A 96 -7.15 0.82 -0.76
C LEU A 96 -7.70 -0.05 -1.89
N GLY A 97 -6.87 -0.88 -2.50
CA GLY A 97 -7.25 -1.80 -3.57
C GLY A 97 -8.24 -2.89 -3.14
N GLN A 98 -8.37 -3.19 -1.84
CA GLN A 98 -9.38 -4.12 -1.33
C GLN A 98 -10.80 -3.51 -1.35
N GLY A 99 -10.92 -2.17 -1.29
CA GLY A 99 -12.21 -1.48 -1.29
C GLY A 99 -13.09 -1.74 -0.07
N GLU A 100 -12.52 -2.32 0.99
CA GLU A 100 -13.22 -2.61 2.24
C GLU A 100 -13.32 -1.36 3.11
N ARG A 101 -14.39 -1.26 3.92
CA ARG A 101 -14.57 -0.15 4.89
C ARG A 101 -13.83 -0.38 6.20
N GLU A 102 -13.56 -1.63 6.51
CA GLU A 102 -12.92 -2.07 7.75
C GLU A 102 -11.86 -3.11 7.43
N ILE A 103 -10.72 -3.03 8.11
CA ILE A 103 -9.66 -4.03 8.04
C ILE A 103 -9.37 -4.55 9.44
N MET A 104 -9.29 -5.87 9.60
CA MET A 104 -8.86 -6.46 10.86
C MET A 104 -7.41 -6.07 11.14
N ALA A 105 -7.13 -5.63 12.37
CA ALA A 105 -5.77 -5.36 12.82
C ALA A 105 -4.85 -6.56 12.60
N ARG A 106 -5.42 -7.79 12.66
CA ARG A 106 -4.78 -9.09 12.34
C ARG A 106 -4.33 -9.21 10.87
N SER A 107 -5.14 -8.72 9.94
CA SER A 107 -4.81 -8.74 8.52
C SER A 107 -3.78 -7.66 8.19
N LEU A 108 -3.91 -6.47 8.79
CA LEU A 108 -2.96 -5.39 8.60
C LEU A 108 -1.53 -5.78 9.03
N GLY A 109 -1.38 -6.42 10.18
CA GLY A 109 -0.06 -6.83 10.66
C GLY A 109 0.53 -8.01 9.88
N GLU A 110 -0.29 -8.87 9.27
CA GLU A 110 0.21 -9.88 8.32
C GLU A 110 0.83 -9.22 7.07
N ILE A 111 0.24 -8.15 6.57
CA ILE A 111 0.84 -7.38 5.46
C ILE A 111 2.15 -6.72 5.91
N VAL A 112 2.18 -6.12 7.10
CA VAL A 112 3.41 -5.56 7.69
C VAL A 112 4.50 -6.62 7.85
N MET A 113 4.14 -7.82 8.30
CA MET A 113 5.05 -8.95 8.41
C MET A 113 5.65 -9.33 7.04
N GLN A 114 4.84 -9.35 5.99
CA GLN A 114 5.32 -9.63 4.63
C GLN A 114 6.35 -8.60 4.18
N GLU A 115 6.08 -7.31 4.37
CA GLU A 115 7.03 -6.23 4.04
C GLU A 115 8.32 -6.32 4.84
N LEU A 116 8.22 -6.52 6.16
CA LEU A 116 9.38 -6.66 7.04
C LEU A 116 10.23 -7.87 6.67
N ARG A 117 9.61 -8.98 6.27
CA ARG A 117 10.33 -10.19 5.85
C ARG A 117 11.19 -9.97 4.61
N LEU A 118 10.74 -9.12 3.68
CA LEU A 118 11.51 -8.75 2.50
C LEU A 118 12.69 -7.83 2.83
N MET A 119 12.55 -7.00 3.88
CA MET A 119 13.57 -6.04 4.29
C MET A 119 14.61 -6.64 5.25
N ASP A 120 14.18 -7.31 6.32
CA ASP A 120 15.05 -7.79 7.39
C ASP A 120 14.37 -8.93 8.19
N LYS A 121 14.98 -10.12 8.16
CA LYS A 121 14.46 -11.31 8.86
C LYS A 121 14.35 -11.11 10.38
N VAL A 122 15.29 -10.39 11.00
CA VAL A 122 15.30 -10.17 12.45
C VAL A 122 14.16 -9.23 12.85
N ALA A 123 13.90 -8.19 12.06
CA ALA A 123 12.79 -7.29 12.24
C ALA A 123 11.45 -8.01 12.07
N TYR A 124 11.34 -8.91 11.08
CA TYR A 124 10.18 -9.79 10.93
C TYR A 124 9.94 -10.64 12.19
N ILE A 125 10.97 -11.32 12.72
CA ILE A 125 10.85 -12.14 13.93
C ILE A 125 10.40 -11.30 15.13
N ARG A 126 11.01 -10.12 15.33
CA ARG A 126 10.67 -9.18 16.41
C ARG A 126 9.23 -8.67 16.30
N PHE A 127 8.78 -8.41 15.08
CA PHE A 127 7.41 -7.97 14.87
C PHE A 127 6.42 -9.12 15.11
N ALA A 128 6.74 -10.32 14.60
CA ALA A 128 5.96 -11.54 14.81
C ALA A 128 5.80 -11.85 16.30
N SER A 129 6.83 -11.62 17.13
CA SER A 129 6.78 -11.92 18.56
C SER A 129 5.80 -11.08 19.36
N VAL A 130 5.66 -9.80 19.01
CA VAL A 130 4.65 -8.94 19.65
C VAL A 130 3.25 -9.30 19.14
N TYR A 131 3.15 -9.65 17.86
CA TYR A 131 1.88 -9.70 17.16
C TYR A 131 1.16 -11.05 17.23
N ARG A 132 1.91 -12.16 17.16
CA ARG A 132 1.37 -13.52 17.33
C ARG A 132 1.24 -13.92 18.80
N SER A 133 1.62 -13.03 19.73
CA SER A 133 1.56 -13.27 21.18
C SER A 133 2.18 -14.61 21.54
N PHE A 134 3.43 -14.85 21.11
CA PHE A 134 4.15 -16.09 21.39
C PHE A 134 4.06 -16.40 22.88
N GLN A 135 3.47 -17.54 23.21
CA GLN A 135 3.38 -18.00 24.59
C GLN A 135 4.59 -18.87 24.90
N ASP A 136 5.07 -19.63 23.90
CA ASP A 136 6.06 -20.67 24.09
C ASP A 136 7.21 -20.60 23.06
N VAL A 137 8.33 -21.27 23.37
CA VAL A 137 9.52 -21.36 22.50
C VAL A 137 9.20 -22.05 21.18
N ASP A 138 8.21 -22.95 21.17
CA ASP A 138 7.76 -23.68 19.99
C ASP A 138 7.14 -22.75 18.93
N ASP A 139 6.41 -21.71 19.36
CA ASP A 139 5.88 -20.69 18.45
C ASP A 139 7.01 -19.97 17.69
N PHE A 140 8.15 -19.78 18.37
CA PHE A 140 9.34 -19.19 17.79
C PHE A 140 9.98 -20.13 16.76
N HIS A 141 10.04 -21.43 17.06
CA HIS A 141 10.54 -22.45 16.14
C HIS A 141 9.67 -22.53 14.87
N ASP A 142 8.34 -22.40 14.99
CA ASP A 142 7.45 -22.40 13.84
C ASP A 142 7.63 -21.19 12.93
N VAL A 143 7.91 -20.01 13.50
CA VAL A 143 8.23 -18.81 12.71
C VAL A 143 9.58 -18.93 12.01
N ILE A 144 10.59 -19.53 12.65
CA ILE A 144 11.88 -19.83 12.01
C ILE A 144 11.68 -20.84 10.88
N ARG A 145 10.90 -21.90 11.10
CA ARG A 145 10.59 -22.89 10.08
C ARG A 145 9.84 -22.29 8.88
N ASP A 146 8.91 -21.36 9.14
CA ASP A 146 8.21 -20.63 8.08
C ASP A 146 9.16 -19.73 7.28
N LEU A 147 10.16 -19.13 7.93
CA LEU A 147 11.24 -18.39 7.25
C LEU A 147 12.00 -19.29 6.28
N ASP A 148 12.45 -20.45 6.75
CA ASP A 148 13.27 -21.41 5.98
C ASP A 148 12.51 -22.01 4.78
N LYS A 149 11.22 -22.34 4.93
CA LYS A 149 10.42 -22.95 3.86
C LYS A 149 10.31 -22.07 2.61
N ARG A 150 10.06 -20.76 2.76
CA ARG A 150 9.98 -19.89 1.57
C ARG A 150 11.34 -19.60 0.93
N GLU A 151 12.44 -19.70 1.67
CA GLU A 151 13.77 -19.59 1.03
C GLU A 151 14.01 -20.75 0.07
N GLN A 152 13.52 -21.95 0.42
CA GLN A 152 13.59 -23.13 -0.43
C GLN A 152 12.64 -23.02 -1.63
N GLU A 153 11.47 -22.39 -1.50
CA GLU A 153 10.55 -22.11 -2.61
C GLU A 153 11.13 -21.07 -3.58
N ASN A 154 11.64 -19.94 -3.07
CA ASN A 154 12.29 -18.91 -3.88
C ASN A 154 13.54 -19.45 -4.63
N HIS A 155 14.28 -20.41 -4.05
CA HIS A 155 15.41 -21.06 -4.73
C HIS A 155 14.97 -22.06 -5.82
N LYS A 156 13.76 -22.63 -5.72
CA LYS A 156 13.22 -23.57 -6.73
C LYS A 156 12.61 -22.85 -7.93
N GLU A 157 12.11 -21.62 -7.76
CA GLU A 157 11.52 -20.82 -8.84
C GLU A 157 12.52 -20.00 -9.66
N ALA A 158 13.80 -19.93 -9.26
CA ALA A 158 14.83 -19.26 -10.04
C ALA A 158 15.07 -20.01 -11.38
N PRO A 159 14.77 -19.41 -12.56
CA PRO A 159 14.99 -20.09 -13.82
C PRO A 159 16.49 -20.17 -14.08
N GLN A 160 16.97 -21.38 -14.36
CA GLN A 160 18.27 -21.62 -15.00
C GLN A 160 18.31 -20.80 -16.29
N ARG A 161 18.95 -19.62 -16.26
CA ARG A 161 19.33 -18.90 -17.47
C ARG A 161 20.33 -19.77 -18.21
N ARG A 162 19.84 -20.62 -19.12
CA ARG A 162 20.66 -21.37 -20.06
C ARG A 162 21.45 -20.35 -20.87
N SER A 163 22.75 -20.40 -20.74
CA SER A 163 23.71 -19.73 -21.60
C SER A 163 23.60 -20.31 -23.02
N THR A 164 22.69 -19.79 -23.82
CA THR A 164 22.74 -19.94 -25.28
C THR A 164 23.40 -18.69 -25.84
N ASP A 165 24.73 -18.74 -26.01
CA ASP A 165 25.43 -17.98 -27.05
C ASP A 165 26.88 -18.50 -27.15
N LYS A 166 27.01 -19.65 -27.81
CA LYS A 166 28.26 -20.12 -28.41
C LYS A 166 27.94 -21.16 -29.48
N ALA A 167 27.46 -20.70 -30.63
CA ALA A 167 27.55 -21.41 -31.89
C ALA A 167 27.10 -20.48 -33.04
N LYS A 168 28.03 -19.67 -33.54
CA LYS A 168 28.05 -19.36 -34.97
C LYS A 168 29.49 -19.48 -35.44
N ALA A 169 29.79 -20.68 -35.91
CA ALA A 169 30.88 -20.96 -36.82
C ALA A 169 30.43 -20.65 -38.25
N ASP A 170 31.44 -20.42 -39.08
CA ASP A 170 31.48 -20.44 -40.55
C ASP A 170 30.91 -19.24 -41.33
#